data_AF-A0A091FKX4-F1
#
_entry.id   AF-A0A091FKX4-F1
#
_cell.length_a   1.000
_cell.length_b   1.000
_cell.length_c   1.000
_cell.angle_alpha   90.00
_cell.angle_beta   90.00
_cell.angle_gamma   90.00
#
_symmetry.space_group_name_H-M   'P 1'
#
loop_
_entity.id
_entity.type
_entity.pdbx_description
1 polymer ?
#
loop_
_entity_poly.entity_id
_entity_poly.type
_entity_poly.pdbx_seq_one_letter_code
_entity_poly.pdbx_strand_id
1 'polypeptide(L)'
;RSKRRSWCRSSLKGTKRRKSLPPVHQDVTELCKSINLDLPEMDRLCMLLLSSFQFSAQKFEHVLKETDGFSPEAFRANVHSVAEDLKRYVQKLKLDGTLKSCVEDPNGILLDSALDESVAQIKEYIARFAAESQSWDQLLLHYQASAEEMSRWGLLLPWGYLQTSQAAVLSSKPNYQQILDDQEEVLSCMELVLDELQQAVRLLQAFSEDSRLYLRHLSEQL
;
A
#
# COMPACT_ATOMS: atom_id res chain seq x y z
N ARG A 1 25.36 -6.48 32.72
CA ARG A 1 24.41 -6.20 31.60
C ARG A 1 24.84 -4.91 30.91
N SER A 2 25.43 -5.02 29.72
CA SER A 2 25.98 -3.91 28.91
C SER A 2 24.90 -3.20 28.10
N LYS A 3 24.73 -1.89 28.30
CA LYS A 3 23.80 -1.04 27.54
C LYS A 3 24.44 -0.60 26.22
N ARG A 4 23.97 -1.13 25.08
CA ARG A 4 24.32 -0.67 23.72
C ARG A 4 23.88 0.78 23.54
N ARG A 5 24.81 1.67 23.16
CA ARG A 5 24.50 3.01 22.66
C ARG A 5 24.37 2.92 21.13
N SER A 6 23.16 3.12 20.62
CA SER A 6 22.89 3.23 19.19
C SER A 6 23.46 4.53 18.63
N TRP A 7 24.18 4.43 17.51
CA TRP A 7 24.67 5.57 16.74
C TRP A 7 23.50 6.23 16.01
N CYS A 8 22.90 7.25 16.62
CA CYS A 8 21.95 8.12 15.92
C CYS A 8 22.73 9.07 14.99
N ARG A 9 22.42 9.00 13.69
CA ARG A 9 22.88 9.95 12.67
C ARG A 9 22.28 11.32 12.95
N SER A 10 23.09 12.26 13.41
CA SER A 10 22.70 13.66 13.54
C SER A 10 22.49 14.28 12.16
N SER A 11 21.25 14.70 11.89
CA SER A 11 20.83 15.47 10.71
C SER A 11 21.47 16.86 10.73
N LEU A 12 22.19 17.18 9.65
CA LEU A 12 22.87 18.47 9.41
C LEU A 12 21.86 19.55 9.00
N LYS A 13 21.26 20.24 9.98
CA LYS A 13 20.78 21.63 9.81
C LYS A 13 21.78 22.56 10.50
N GLY A 14 22.76 23.02 9.74
CA GLY A 14 23.77 23.96 10.21
C GLY A 14 24.51 24.58 9.02
N THR A 15 24.47 25.90 8.93
CA THR A 15 25.03 26.80 7.92
C THR A 15 26.56 26.82 7.87
N LYS A 16 27.20 25.64 7.87
CA LYS A 16 28.63 25.48 7.58
C LYS A 16 28.75 24.74 6.26
N ARG A 17 29.16 25.46 5.21
CA ARG A 17 29.54 24.88 3.91
C ARG A 17 30.38 23.63 4.18
N ARG A 18 29.93 22.49 3.68
CA ARG A 18 30.71 21.25 3.69
C ARG A 18 32.01 21.58 2.95
N LYS A 19 33.11 21.71 3.68
CA LYS A 19 34.43 21.68 3.06
C LYS A 19 34.53 20.27 2.48
N SER A 20 34.48 20.18 1.15
CA SER A 20 34.75 18.93 0.45
C SER A 20 36.08 18.39 0.96
N LEU A 21 36.18 17.06 1.09
CA LEU A 21 37.46 16.44 1.35
C LEU A 21 38.45 16.93 0.27
N PRO A 22 39.70 17.27 0.64
CA PRO A 22 40.69 17.65 -0.35
C PRO A 22 40.80 16.54 -1.39
N PRO A 23 40.99 16.89 -2.68
CA PRO A 23 41.12 15.90 -3.74
C PRO A 23 42.16 14.84 -3.36
N VAL A 24 41.79 13.57 -3.49
CA VAL A 24 42.61 12.42 -3.08
C VAL A 24 43.98 12.39 -3.79
N HIS A 25 44.11 13.12 -4.90
CA HIS A 25 45.36 13.36 -5.62
C HIS A 25 45.49 14.84 -6.00
N GLN A 26 46.15 15.64 -5.16
CA GLN A 26 46.42 17.05 -5.43
C GLN A 26 47.20 17.23 -6.74
N ASP A 27 48.22 16.41 -6.97
CA ASP A 27 49.08 16.42 -8.16
C ASP A 27 48.30 16.29 -9.48
N VAL A 28 47.27 15.45 -9.53
CA VAL A 28 46.42 15.26 -10.72
C VAL A 28 45.52 16.47 -10.96
N THR A 29 45.12 17.15 -9.90
CA THR A 29 44.29 18.36 -9.98
C THR A 29 45.11 19.57 -10.44
N GLU A 30 46.43 19.56 -10.20
CA GLU A 30 47.35 20.60 -10.68
C GLU A 30 47.57 20.53 -12.19
N LEU A 31 47.53 19.34 -12.81
CA LEU A 31 47.61 19.17 -14.27
C LEU A 31 46.52 19.98 -14.98
N CYS A 32 45.26 19.85 -14.55
CA CYS A 32 44.16 20.61 -15.15
C CYS A 32 44.29 22.12 -14.93
N LYS A 33 44.91 22.55 -13.83
CA LYS A 33 45.11 23.97 -13.50
C LYS A 33 46.29 24.60 -14.25
N SER A 34 47.29 23.79 -14.62
CA SER A 34 48.46 24.24 -15.40
C SER A 34 48.15 24.53 -16.87
N ILE A 35 46.95 24.16 -17.35
CA ILE A 35 46.53 24.37 -18.73
C ILE A 35 45.87 25.75 -18.85
N ASN A 36 46.32 26.54 -19.83
CA ASN A 36 45.80 27.87 -20.10
C ASN A 36 44.29 27.83 -20.42
N LEU A 37 43.52 28.67 -19.74
CA LEU A 37 42.07 28.79 -19.93
C LEU A 37 41.70 29.58 -21.20
N ASP A 38 42.64 30.34 -21.74
CA ASP A 38 42.45 31.16 -22.95
C ASP A 38 42.41 30.34 -24.25
N LEU A 39 42.74 29.04 -24.16
CA LEU A 39 42.70 28.12 -25.30
C LEU A 39 41.28 27.55 -25.50
N PRO A 40 40.89 27.22 -26.75
CA PRO A 40 39.67 26.47 -27.02
C PRO A 40 39.60 25.17 -26.22
N GLU A 41 38.40 24.76 -25.77
CA GLU A 41 38.21 23.56 -24.93
C GLU A 41 38.78 22.28 -25.57
N MET A 42 38.70 22.17 -26.89
CA MET A 42 39.33 21.08 -27.66
C MET A 42 40.86 21.09 -27.53
N ASP A 43 41.49 22.26 -27.62
CA ASP A 43 42.94 22.39 -27.46
C ASP A 43 43.36 22.14 -26.02
N ARG A 44 42.53 22.54 -25.06
CA ARG A 44 42.72 22.22 -23.63
C ARG A 44 42.65 20.72 -23.38
N LEU A 45 41.71 20.01 -24.01
CA LEU A 45 41.60 18.55 -23.92
C LEU A 45 42.82 17.85 -24.56
N CYS A 46 43.29 18.33 -25.71
CA CYS A 46 44.50 17.82 -26.35
C CYS A 46 45.74 17.97 -25.45
N MET A 47 45.91 19.17 -24.87
CA MET A 47 47.00 19.44 -23.93
C MET A 47 46.88 18.60 -22.66
N LEU A 48 45.66 18.40 -22.14
CA LEU A 48 45.42 17.56 -20.97
C LEU A 48 45.83 16.11 -21.21
N LEU A 49 45.50 15.53 -22.38
CA LEU A 49 45.88 14.16 -22.73
C LEU A 49 47.42 13.99 -22.78
N LEU A 50 48.11 14.94 -23.41
CA LEU A 50 49.58 14.91 -23.51
C LEU A 50 50.26 15.10 -22.15
N SER A 51 49.81 16.08 -21.36
CA SER A 51 50.34 16.32 -20.01
C SER A 51 50.05 15.16 -19.06
N SER A 52 48.88 14.51 -19.18
CA SER A 52 48.53 13.33 -18.38
C SER A 52 49.42 12.14 -18.70
N PHE A 53 49.76 11.94 -19.98
CA PHE A 53 50.71 10.92 -20.40
C PHE A 53 52.11 11.17 -19.82
N GLN A 54 52.63 12.40 -19.95
CA GLN A 54 53.93 12.78 -19.41
C GLN A 54 54.00 12.64 -17.88
N PHE A 55 52.96 13.08 -17.17
CA PHE A 55 52.85 12.93 -15.73
C PHE A 55 52.84 11.46 -15.30
N SER A 56 52.09 10.62 -16.02
CA SER A 56 52.05 9.17 -15.75
C SER A 56 53.41 8.54 -16.01
N ALA A 57 54.08 8.89 -17.11
CA ALA A 57 55.40 8.39 -17.44
C ALA A 57 56.46 8.76 -16.39
N GLN A 58 56.42 10.00 -15.87
CA GLN A 58 57.29 10.42 -14.76
C GLN A 58 57.00 9.61 -13.49
N LYS A 59 55.73 9.42 -13.14
CA LYS A 59 55.33 8.60 -11.98
C LYS A 59 55.79 7.15 -12.12
N PHE A 60 55.70 6.57 -13.32
CA PHE A 60 56.24 5.24 -13.61
C PHE A 60 57.76 5.21 -13.55
N GLU A 61 58.46 6.24 -14.03
CA GLU A 61 59.94 6.35 -13.92
C GLU A 61 60.39 6.27 -12.46
N HIS A 62 59.67 6.94 -11.54
CA HIS A 62 59.99 6.91 -10.11
C HIS A 62 59.82 5.52 -9.48
N VAL A 63 58.78 4.77 -9.86
CA VAL A 63 58.54 3.42 -9.35
C VAL A 63 59.54 2.41 -9.94
N LEU A 64 59.87 2.53 -11.23
CA LEU A 64 60.75 1.59 -11.92
C LEU A 64 62.22 1.77 -11.55
N LYS A 65 62.63 2.95 -11.05
CA LYS A 65 63.97 3.17 -10.50
C LYS A 65 64.32 2.23 -9.33
N GLU A 66 63.32 1.68 -8.66
CA GLU A 66 63.50 0.75 -7.53
C GLU A 66 63.69 -0.71 -7.97
N THR A 67 63.60 -0.99 -9.28
CA THR A 67 63.69 -2.36 -9.82
C THR A 67 65.06 -2.67 -10.44
N ASP A 68 65.58 -3.87 -10.16
CA ASP A 68 66.86 -4.33 -10.72
C ASP A 68 66.77 -4.53 -12.24
N GLY A 69 67.71 -3.95 -12.98
CA GLY A 69 67.78 -4.04 -14.45
C GLY A 69 67.11 -2.88 -15.22
N PHE A 70 66.63 -1.84 -14.54
CA PHE A 70 66.05 -0.67 -15.20
C PHE A 70 67.11 0.27 -15.80
N SER A 71 67.06 0.48 -17.11
CA SER A 71 67.86 1.50 -17.80
C SER A 71 67.05 2.79 -17.99
N PRO A 72 67.34 3.88 -17.24
CA PRO A 72 66.57 5.13 -17.32
C PRO A 72 66.67 5.81 -18.68
N GLU A 73 67.80 5.66 -19.38
CA GLU A 73 68.02 6.27 -20.69
C GLU A 73 67.14 5.65 -21.78
N ALA A 74 67.05 4.32 -21.84
CA ALA A 74 66.19 3.62 -22.79
C ALA A 74 64.70 3.88 -22.50
N PHE A 75 64.32 3.97 -21.21
CA PHE A 75 62.97 4.34 -20.82
C PHE A 75 62.60 5.75 -21.29
N ARG A 76 63.47 6.74 -21.08
CA ARG A 76 63.23 8.12 -21.55
C ARG A 76 63.15 8.21 -23.07
N ALA A 77 64.01 7.48 -23.79
CA ALA A 77 63.94 7.39 -25.24
C ALA A 77 62.60 6.80 -25.73
N ASN A 78 62.13 5.74 -25.08
CA ASN A 78 60.84 5.12 -25.40
C ASN A 78 59.65 6.04 -25.06
N VAL A 79 59.65 6.67 -23.89
CA VAL A 79 58.63 7.65 -23.49
C VAL A 79 58.58 8.83 -24.47
N HIS A 80 59.75 9.33 -24.91
CA HIS A 80 59.81 10.38 -25.92
C HIS A 80 59.24 9.93 -27.27
N SER A 81 59.57 8.71 -27.72
CA SER A 81 59.00 8.14 -28.95
C SER A 81 57.48 8.03 -28.88
N VAL A 82 56.96 7.47 -27.79
CA VAL A 82 55.51 7.29 -27.58
C VAL A 82 54.80 8.63 -27.39
N ALA A 83 55.43 9.63 -26.78
CA ALA A 83 54.88 10.97 -26.65
C ALA A 83 54.69 11.63 -28.03
N GLU A 84 55.65 11.47 -28.94
CA GLU A 84 55.55 11.99 -30.31
C GLU A 84 54.50 11.23 -31.14
N ASP A 85 54.35 9.92 -30.93
CA ASP A 85 53.27 9.13 -31.53
C ASP A 85 51.90 9.58 -31.02
N LEU A 86 51.75 9.74 -29.71
CA LEU A 86 50.53 10.22 -29.07
C LEU A 86 50.15 11.61 -29.59
N LYS A 87 51.12 12.51 -29.75
CA LYS A 87 50.91 13.84 -30.33
C LYS A 87 50.36 13.76 -31.74
N ARG A 88 50.90 12.87 -32.59
CA ARG A 88 50.37 12.62 -33.95
C ARG A 88 48.95 12.05 -33.91
N TYR A 89 48.65 11.12 -33.01
CA TYR A 89 47.30 10.56 -32.87
C TYR A 89 46.29 11.57 -32.35
N VAL A 90 46.65 12.39 -31.37
CA VAL A 90 45.78 13.47 -30.84
C VAL A 90 45.49 14.49 -31.93
N GLN A 91 46.47 14.84 -32.77
CA GLN A 91 46.22 15.70 -33.94
C GLN A 91 45.29 15.05 -34.96
N LYS A 92 45.43 13.74 -35.21
CA LYS A 92 44.50 13.00 -36.08
C LYS A 92 43.08 13.00 -35.51
N LEU A 93 42.93 12.74 -34.21
CA LEU A 93 41.66 12.77 -33.48
C LEU A 93 41.02 14.17 -33.43
N LYS A 94 41.84 15.21 -33.57
CA LYS A 94 41.37 16.58 -33.70
C LYS A 94 40.77 16.83 -35.09
N LEU A 95 41.42 16.30 -36.13
CA LEU A 95 41.00 16.44 -37.53
C LEU A 95 39.80 15.56 -37.90
N ASP A 96 39.69 14.36 -37.33
CA ASP A 96 38.59 13.43 -37.60
C ASP A 96 37.29 13.76 -36.85
N GLY A 97 37.32 14.76 -35.96
CA GLY A 97 36.15 15.23 -35.22
C GLY A 97 35.80 14.40 -33.98
N THR A 98 36.56 13.35 -33.67
CA THR A 98 36.31 12.51 -32.48
C THR A 98 36.45 13.31 -31.19
N LEU A 99 37.52 14.12 -31.08
CA LEU A 99 37.73 15.00 -29.92
C LEU A 99 36.70 16.13 -29.84
N LYS A 100 36.19 16.56 -30.99
CA LYS A 100 35.14 17.58 -31.07
C LYS A 100 33.84 17.05 -30.46
N SER A 101 33.49 15.80 -30.74
CA SER A 101 32.33 15.11 -30.13
C SER A 101 32.43 14.93 -28.61
N CYS A 102 33.61 15.02 -28.00
CA CYS A 102 33.77 14.92 -26.54
C CYS A 102 33.56 16.26 -25.82
N VAL A 103 33.77 17.37 -26.53
CA VAL A 103 33.66 18.73 -26.00
C VAL A 103 32.30 19.32 -26.32
N GLU A 104 31.75 18.97 -27.48
CA GLU A 104 30.38 19.28 -27.82
C GLU A 104 29.45 18.47 -26.92
N ASP A 105 28.57 19.19 -26.23
CA ASP A 105 27.54 18.60 -25.39
C ASP A 105 26.70 17.62 -26.25
N PRO A 106 26.56 16.33 -25.86
CA PRO A 106 25.72 15.39 -26.60
C PRO A 106 24.25 15.84 -26.68
N ASN A 107 23.88 16.92 -25.97
CA ASN A 107 22.64 17.67 -26.20
C ASN A 107 22.46 18.14 -27.66
N GLY A 108 23.50 18.12 -28.50
CA GLY A 108 23.44 18.42 -29.93
C GLY A 108 23.50 17.21 -30.88
N ILE A 109 23.79 16.00 -30.38
CA ILE A 109 23.47 14.80 -31.15
C ILE A 109 21.96 14.67 -30.96
N LEU A 110 21.21 14.96 -32.02
CA LEU A 110 19.79 14.71 -32.17
C LEU A 110 19.45 13.32 -31.62
N LEU A 111 19.26 13.21 -30.31
CA LEU A 111 18.34 12.26 -29.74
C LEU A 111 17.05 12.70 -30.39
N ASP A 112 16.68 11.98 -31.45
CA ASP A 112 15.59 12.31 -32.36
C ASP A 112 14.49 13.01 -31.57
N SER A 113 14.15 14.25 -31.91
CA SER A 113 13.18 15.04 -31.12
C SER A 113 11.88 14.25 -30.91
N ALA A 114 11.58 13.32 -31.83
CA ALA A 114 10.51 12.34 -31.72
C ALA A 114 10.70 11.31 -30.59
N LEU A 115 11.94 10.85 -30.33
CA LEU A 115 12.25 9.96 -29.21
C LEU A 115 12.04 10.66 -27.86
N ASP A 116 12.51 11.89 -27.68
CA ASP A 116 12.31 12.60 -26.41
C ASP A 116 10.83 12.93 -26.16
N GLU A 117 10.10 13.35 -27.20
CA GLU A 117 8.65 13.55 -27.13
C GLU A 117 7.91 12.24 -26.79
N SER A 118 8.29 11.13 -27.41
CA SER A 118 7.71 9.81 -27.09
C SER A 118 8.00 9.37 -25.65
N VAL A 119 9.22 9.65 -25.14
CA VAL A 119 9.60 9.33 -23.76
C VAL A 119 8.83 10.21 -22.77
N ALA A 120 8.63 11.50 -23.08
CA ALA A 120 7.80 12.39 -22.28
C ALA A 120 6.34 11.90 -22.22
N GLN A 121 5.80 11.48 -23.37
CA GLN A 121 4.43 10.99 -23.45
C GLN A 121 4.24 9.66 -22.70
N ILE A 122 5.21 8.73 -22.79
CA ILE A 122 5.21 7.50 -22.00
C ILE A 122 5.25 7.80 -20.51
N LYS A 123 6.08 8.75 -20.06
CA LYS A 123 6.13 9.16 -18.65
C LYS A 123 4.79 9.71 -18.18
N GLU A 124 4.10 10.48 -19.01
CA GLU A 124 2.76 10.99 -18.69
C GLU A 124 1.71 9.87 -18.63
N TYR A 125 1.74 8.91 -19.56
CA TYR A 125 0.87 7.74 -19.50
C TYR A 125 1.11 6.91 -18.24
N ILE A 126 2.38 6.67 -17.87
CA ILE A 126 2.73 5.94 -16.64
C ILE A 126 2.18 6.67 -15.41
N ALA A 127 2.32 8.00 -15.35
CA ALA A 127 1.79 8.80 -14.25
C ALA A 127 0.26 8.71 -14.16
N ARG A 128 -0.44 8.79 -15.30
CA ARG A 128 -1.90 8.64 -15.39
C ARG A 128 -2.35 7.25 -14.94
N PHE A 129 -1.73 6.20 -15.45
CA PHE A 129 -2.06 4.82 -15.06
C PHE A 129 -1.77 4.54 -13.59
N ALA A 130 -0.71 5.11 -13.03
CA ALA A 130 -0.42 4.98 -11.61
C ALA A 130 -1.49 5.64 -10.73
N ALA A 131 -1.95 6.85 -11.11
CA ALA A 131 -3.03 7.54 -10.41
C ALA A 131 -4.36 6.80 -10.53
N GLU A 132 -4.66 6.23 -11.70
CA GLU A 132 -5.85 5.41 -11.92
C GLU A 132 -5.80 4.10 -11.13
N SER A 133 -4.66 3.41 -11.10
CA SER A 133 -4.49 2.21 -10.26
C SER A 133 -4.76 2.54 -8.79
N GLN A 134 -4.25 3.67 -8.30
CA GLN A 134 -4.46 4.10 -6.92
C GLN A 134 -5.93 4.41 -6.62
N SER A 135 -6.67 5.01 -7.57
CA SER A 135 -8.10 5.27 -7.38
C SER A 135 -8.92 3.97 -7.38
N TRP A 136 -8.57 3.00 -8.23
CA TRP A 136 -9.18 1.67 -8.21
C TRP A 136 -8.92 0.91 -6.90
N ASP A 137 -7.70 0.99 -6.36
CA ASP A 137 -7.36 0.39 -5.07
C ASP A 137 -8.20 0.99 -3.92
N GLN A 138 -8.36 2.32 -3.92
CA GLN A 138 -9.21 3.01 -2.93
C GLN A 138 -10.68 2.61 -3.06
N LEU A 139 -11.19 2.52 -4.29
CA LEU A 139 -12.56 2.12 -4.54
C LEU A 139 -12.82 0.68 -4.06
N LEU A 140 -11.88 -0.22 -4.34
CA LEU A 140 -11.97 -1.61 -3.90
C LEU A 140 -11.97 -1.72 -2.37
N LEU A 141 -11.08 -1.01 -1.69
CA LEU A 141 -11.07 -0.96 -0.22
C LEU A 141 -12.38 -0.39 0.35
N HIS A 142 -12.93 0.65 -0.28
CA HIS A 142 -14.21 1.24 0.13
C HIS A 142 -15.36 0.23 0.03
N TYR A 143 -15.48 -0.49 -1.09
CA TYR A 143 -16.52 -1.51 -1.25
C TYR A 143 -16.34 -2.70 -0.31
N GLN A 144 -15.11 -3.14 -0.05
CA GLN A 144 -14.83 -4.19 0.93
C GLN A 144 -15.26 -3.77 2.34
N ALA A 145 -14.87 -2.58 2.78
CA ALA A 145 -15.28 -2.05 4.09
C ALA A 145 -16.81 -1.91 4.18
N SER A 146 -17.45 -1.39 3.13
CA SER A 146 -18.92 -1.25 3.06
C SER A 146 -19.62 -2.62 3.14
N ALA A 147 -19.08 -3.65 2.47
CA ALA A 147 -19.62 -5.00 2.51
C ALA A 147 -19.47 -5.64 3.90
N GLU A 148 -18.31 -5.47 4.54
CA GLU A 148 -18.09 -5.91 5.93
C GLU A 148 -19.04 -5.21 6.89
N GLU A 149 -19.21 -3.89 6.78
CA GLU A 149 -20.18 -3.15 7.59
C GLU A 149 -21.61 -3.63 7.34
N MET A 150 -22.02 -3.82 6.09
CA MET A 150 -23.36 -4.30 5.76
C MET A 150 -23.61 -5.72 6.28
N SER A 151 -22.57 -6.58 6.30
CA SER A 151 -22.65 -7.90 6.95
C SER A 151 -22.86 -7.79 8.47
N ARG A 152 -22.26 -6.78 9.12
CA ARG A 152 -22.46 -6.51 10.56
C ARG A 152 -23.88 -5.98 10.83
N TRP A 153 -24.40 -5.10 9.98
CA TRP A 153 -25.77 -4.58 10.10
C TRP A 153 -26.84 -5.63 9.79
N GLY A 154 -26.58 -6.56 8.87
CA GLY A 154 -27.48 -7.68 8.56
C GLY A 154 -27.74 -8.61 9.74
N LEU A 155 -26.80 -8.72 10.68
CA LEU A 155 -26.96 -9.48 11.93
C LEU A 155 -27.56 -8.67 13.07
N LEU A 156 -27.51 -7.34 12.98
CA LEU A 156 -27.88 -6.41 14.05
C LEU A 156 -29.20 -5.70 13.82
N LEU A 157 -29.94 -5.99 12.73
CA LEU A 157 -31.23 -5.36 12.45
C LEU A 157 -32.17 -5.58 13.66
N PRO A 158 -32.41 -4.55 14.49
CA PRO A 158 -33.24 -4.73 15.67
C PRO A 158 -34.65 -4.98 15.17
N TRP A 159 -35.28 -6.03 15.68
CA TRP A 159 -36.67 -6.44 15.39
C TRP A 159 -37.71 -5.30 15.60
N GLY A 160 -37.29 -4.14 16.10
CA GLY A 160 -38.10 -2.94 16.28
C GLY A 160 -38.21 -1.99 15.09
N TYR A 161 -37.55 -2.24 13.95
CA TYR A 161 -37.60 -1.33 12.79
C TYR A 161 -38.71 -1.63 11.78
N LEU A 162 -39.86 -2.15 12.24
CA LEU A 162 -41.05 -2.20 11.40
C LEU A 162 -41.73 -0.82 11.38
N GLN A 163 -41.03 0.22 10.90
CA GLN A 163 -41.69 1.38 10.28
C GLN A 163 -42.24 0.96 8.90
N THR A 164 -43.01 -0.13 8.89
CA THR A 164 -43.77 -0.52 7.72
C THR A 164 -45.03 0.32 7.69
N SER A 165 -45.61 0.50 6.50
CA SER A 165 -46.93 1.12 6.36
C SER A 165 -48.03 0.44 7.20
N GLN A 166 -47.77 -0.79 7.68
CA GLN A 166 -48.68 -1.62 8.46
C GLN A 166 -48.30 -1.71 9.95
N ALA A 167 -47.37 -0.88 10.43
CA ALA A 167 -46.92 -0.90 11.82
C ALA A 167 -48.09 -0.83 12.82
N ALA A 168 -49.10 0.01 12.54
CA ALA A 168 -50.30 0.15 13.35
C ALA A 168 -51.19 -1.10 13.39
N VAL A 169 -51.16 -1.93 12.34
CA VAL A 169 -51.90 -3.20 12.28
C VAL A 169 -51.13 -4.29 13.03
N LEU A 170 -49.80 -4.29 12.93
CA LEU A 170 -48.97 -5.26 13.64
C LEU A 170 -48.93 -4.99 15.15
N SER A 171 -48.97 -3.72 15.56
CA SER A 171 -49.03 -3.33 16.97
C SER A 171 -50.40 -3.55 17.62
N SER A 172 -51.46 -3.66 16.82
CA SER A 172 -52.83 -3.94 17.31
C SER A 172 -53.18 -5.42 17.36
N LYS A 173 -52.20 -6.32 17.22
CA LYS A 173 -52.42 -7.77 17.28
C LYS A 173 -52.94 -8.18 18.68
N PRO A 174 -54.13 -8.80 18.78
CA PRO A 174 -54.66 -9.24 20.06
C PRO A 174 -53.88 -10.43 20.62
N ASN A 175 -53.96 -10.60 21.94
CA ASN A 175 -53.34 -11.73 22.62
C ASN A 175 -54.25 -12.97 22.52
N TYR A 176 -54.03 -13.79 21.50
CA TYR A 176 -54.78 -15.03 21.30
C TYR A 176 -54.60 -16.04 22.42
N GLN A 177 -53.45 -16.03 23.13
CA GLN A 177 -53.23 -16.94 24.24
C GLN A 177 -54.20 -16.64 25.38
N GLN A 178 -54.31 -15.37 25.75
CA GLN A 178 -55.25 -14.94 26.78
C GLN A 178 -56.70 -15.31 26.40
N ILE A 179 -57.09 -15.16 25.13
CA ILE A 179 -58.43 -15.55 24.68
C ILE A 179 -58.65 -17.06 24.88
N LEU A 180 -57.65 -17.90 24.60
CA LEU A 180 -57.76 -19.34 24.81
C LEU A 180 -57.80 -19.70 26.30
N ASP A 181 -56.99 -19.03 27.12
CA ASP A 181 -57.00 -19.20 28.58
C ASP A 181 -58.38 -18.82 29.16
N ASP A 182 -58.98 -17.72 28.68
CA ASP A 182 -60.33 -17.30 29.07
C ASP A 182 -61.41 -18.36 28.67
N GLN A 183 -61.21 -19.10 27.57
CA GLN A 183 -62.14 -20.19 27.19
C GLN A 183 -62.05 -21.39 28.12
N GLU A 184 -60.88 -21.69 28.68
CA GLU A 184 -60.70 -22.78 29.65
C GLU A 184 -61.52 -22.53 30.91
N GLU A 185 -61.54 -21.29 31.40
CA GLU A 185 -62.35 -20.88 32.56
C GLU A 185 -63.86 -21.02 32.27
N VAL A 186 -64.30 -20.62 31.08
CA VAL A 186 -65.71 -20.75 30.66
C VAL A 186 -66.13 -22.22 30.58
N LEU A 187 -65.30 -23.09 30.01
CA LEU A 187 -65.59 -24.52 29.92
C LEU A 187 -65.66 -25.17 31.30
N SER A 188 -64.74 -24.79 32.20
CA SER A 188 -64.75 -25.26 33.59
C SER A 188 -66.03 -24.83 34.33
N CYS A 189 -66.49 -23.58 34.12
CA CYS A 189 -67.76 -23.11 34.67
C CYS A 189 -68.95 -23.91 34.13
N MET A 190 -68.95 -24.21 32.83
CA MET A 190 -70.03 -24.96 32.18
C MET A 190 -70.10 -26.41 32.67
N GLU A 191 -68.95 -27.05 32.90
CA GLU A 191 -68.86 -28.39 33.51
C GLU A 191 -69.52 -28.42 34.90
N LEU A 192 -69.19 -27.46 35.77
CA LEU A 192 -69.78 -27.36 37.11
C LEU A 192 -71.32 -27.21 37.05
N VAL A 193 -71.84 -26.36 36.15
CA VAL A 193 -73.28 -26.18 35.99
C VAL A 193 -73.96 -27.47 35.51
N LEU A 194 -73.32 -28.21 34.60
CA LEU A 194 -73.84 -29.49 34.13
C LEU A 194 -73.86 -30.55 35.23
N ASP A 195 -72.83 -30.58 36.08
CA ASP A 195 -72.75 -31.48 37.24
C ASP A 195 -73.84 -31.15 38.28
N GLU A 196 -74.05 -29.87 38.59
CA GLU A 196 -75.13 -29.43 39.49
C GLU A 196 -76.51 -29.82 38.95
N LEU A 197 -76.75 -29.58 37.65
CA LEU A 197 -78.01 -29.98 36.99
C LEU A 197 -78.19 -31.50 37.02
N GLN A 198 -77.14 -32.27 36.75
CA GLN A 198 -77.19 -33.72 36.83
C GLN A 198 -77.55 -34.20 38.24
N GLN A 199 -76.94 -33.59 39.26
CA GLN A 199 -77.21 -33.93 40.66
C GLN A 199 -78.64 -33.59 41.06
N ALA A 200 -79.15 -32.43 40.64
CA ALA A 200 -80.54 -32.03 40.88
C ALA A 200 -81.54 -33.01 40.23
N VAL A 201 -81.27 -33.48 39.01
CA VAL A 201 -82.09 -34.48 38.32
C VAL A 201 -82.10 -35.81 39.08
N ARG A 202 -80.94 -36.28 39.56
CA ARG A 202 -80.86 -37.52 40.36
C ARG A 202 -81.65 -37.42 41.66
N LEU A 203 -81.60 -36.28 42.34
CA LEU A 203 -82.40 -36.04 43.56
C LEU A 203 -83.90 -36.07 43.27
N LEU A 204 -84.34 -35.43 42.18
CA LEU A 204 -85.75 -35.45 41.76
C LEU A 204 -86.21 -36.87 41.38
N GLN A 205 -85.35 -37.65 40.74
CA GLN A 205 -85.63 -39.06 40.42
C GLN A 205 -85.79 -39.89 41.70
N ALA A 206 -84.85 -39.81 42.64
CA ALA A 206 -84.94 -40.50 43.92
C ALA A 206 -86.20 -40.11 44.70
N PHE A 207 -86.51 -38.82 44.78
CA PHE A 207 -87.74 -38.34 45.44
C PHE A 207 -89.02 -38.86 44.76
N SER A 208 -89.03 -38.92 43.42
CA SER A 208 -90.14 -39.47 42.63
C SER A 208 -90.32 -40.97 42.90
N GLU A 209 -89.23 -41.72 42.93
CA GLU A 209 -89.23 -43.15 43.26
C GLU A 209 -89.73 -43.42 44.68
N ASP A 210 -89.20 -42.69 45.68
CA ASP A 210 -89.65 -42.76 47.07
C ASP A 210 -91.13 -42.42 47.22
N SER A 211 -91.59 -41.36 46.56
CA SER A 211 -93.00 -40.96 46.56
C SER A 211 -93.89 -42.05 45.95
N ARG A 212 -93.45 -42.69 44.86
CA ARG A 212 -94.18 -43.79 44.23
C ARG A 212 -94.22 -45.03 45.11
N LEU A 213 -93.12 -45.38 45.77
CA LEU A 213 -93.07 -46.49 46.74
C LEU A 213 -93.98 -46.23 47.94
N TYR A 214 -93.94 -45.02 48.50
CA TYR A 214 -94.78 -44.62 49.62
C TYR A 214 -96.28 -44.68 49.27
N LEU A 215 -96.67 -44.13 48.12
CA LEU A 215 -98.06 -44.19 47.65
C LEU A 215 -98.53 -45.62 47.39
N ARG A 216 -97.65 -46.47 46.82
CA ARG A 216 -97.96 -47.89 46.58
C ARG A 216 -98.18 -48.63 47.90
N HIS A 217 -97.30 -48.43 48.88
CA HIS A 217 -97.44 -49.02 50.20
C HIS A 217 -98.74 -48.59 50.91
N LEU A 218 -99.11 -47.30 50.83
CA LEU A 218 -100.40 -46.82 51.35
C LEU A 218 -101.59 -47.48 50.65
N SER A 219 -101.51 -47.68 49.34
CA SER A 219 -102.59 -48.35 48.59
C SER A 219 -102.73 -49.84 48.93
N GLU A 220 -101.65 -50.50 49.34
CA GLU A 220 -101.66 -51.91 49.77
C GLU A 220 -102.16 -52.08 51.22
N GLN A 221 -102.22 -51.01 52.01
CA GLN A 221 -102.71 -51.00 53.40
C GLN A 221 -104.19 -50.63 53.56
N LEU A 222 -104.86 -50.20 52.48
CA LEU A 222 -106.29 -49.88 52.40
C LEU A 222 -107.09 -51.06 51.83
#